data_AF-A0A932Y0I0-F1
#
_entry.id   AF-A0A932Y0I0-F1
#
_cell.length_a   1.000
_cell.length_b   1.000
_cell.length_c   1.000
_cell.angle_alpha   90.00
_cell.angle_beta   90.00
_cell.angle_gamma   90.00
#
_symmetry.space_group_name_H-M   'P 1'
#
loop_
_entity.id
_entity.type
_entity.pdbx_description
1 polymer ?
#
loop_
_entity_poly.entity_id
_entity_poly.type
_entity_poly.pdbx_seq_one_letter_code
_entity_poly.pdbx_strand_id
1 'polypeptide(L)'
;MAEVSLPTQKFVEVKDIKNGVVRLKDGGLRKVLIVSGVNFDLKSEEEQNLILSSFQNFLNTLDFSVQFFIHSRKINISGYLEFLKTRKGEEENELLKIQIEEYAEFIRSFVEENPIISKTFFAIVPYDAVKIPTQAKGIMGLFKKSPPKKEEEAAEERERKNIEQLDRRVEQVTSGLEQIGLRATALEDGELTELFYNLYNPQLIEKKGLEIAKQ
;
A
#
# COMPACT_ATOMS: atom_id res chain seq x y z
N MET A 1 -12.36 -19.94 33.92
CA MET A 1 -12.05 -20.51 32.59
C MET A 1 -11.07 -19.55 31.94
N ALA A 2 -9.84 -19.97 31.68
CA ALA A 2 -8.86 -19.09 31.04
C ALA A 2 -9.33 -18.77 29.61
N GLU A 3 -9.43 -17.49 29.27
CA GLU A 3 -9.63 -17.05 27.89
C GLU A 3 -8.50 -17.63 27.04
N VAL A 4 -8.87 -18.53 26.14
CA VAL A 4 -7.94 -19.06 25.14
C VAL A 4 -7.60 -17.90 24.21
N SER A 5 -6.46 -17.24 24.43
CA SER A 5 -6.00 -16.20 23.52
C SER A 5 -5.71 -16.84 22.17
N LEU A 6 -6.46 -16.44 21.15
CA LEU A 6 -6.21 -16.86 19.79
C LEU A 6 -4.89 -16.23 19.34
N PRO A 7 -4.01 -16.97 18.62
CA PRO A 7 -2.79 -16.38 18.07
C PRO A 7 -3.13 -15.17 17.20
N THR A 8 -2.39 -14.07 17.33
CA THR A 8 -2.59 -12.83 16.55
C THR A 8 -2.67 -13.09 15.03
N GLN A 9 -1.98 -14.14 14.56
CA GLN A 9 -1.99 -14.61 13.17
C GLN A 9 -3.37 -15.04 12.65
N LYS A 10 -4.34 -15.35 13.53
CA LYS A 10 -5.73 -15.62 13.11
C LYS A 10 -6.48 -14.34 12.72
N PHE A 11 -6.08 -13.17 13.21
CA PHE A 11 -6.71 -11.88 12.92
C PHE A 11 -6.19 -11.21 11.64
N VAL A 12 -5.05 -11.66 11.11
CA VAL A 12 -4.50 -11.18 9.83
C VAL A 12 -5.14 -11.98 8.70
N GLU A 13 -5.89 -11.35 7.80
CA GLU A 13 -6.54 -12.03 6.68
C GLU A 13 -5.57 -12.40 5.54
N VAL A 14 -4.36 -11.83 5.56
CA VAL A 14 -3.30 -12.15 4.63
C VAL A 14 -2.79 -13.58 4.88
N LYS A 15 -2.85 -14.41 3.84
CA LYS A 15 -2.31 -15.76 3.80
C LYS A 15 -0.82 -15.73 3.41
N ASP A 16 -0.48 -14.98 2.36
CA ASP A 16 0.86 -14.93 1.80
C ASP A 16 1.05 -13.67 0.93
N ILE A 17 2.29 -13.24 0.75
CA ILE A 17 2.69 -12.15 -0.15
C ILE A 17 3.80 -12.69 -1.06
N LYS A 18 3.55 -12.72 -2.36
CA LYS A 18 4.52 -13.22 -3.34
C LYS A 18 4.29 -12.61 -4.71
N ASN A 19 5.37 -12.14 -5.35
CA ASN A 19 5.39 -11.47 -6.64
C ASN A 19 4.53 -10.19 -6.70
N GLY A 20 4.55 -9.39 -5.64
CA GLY A 20 3.75 -8.17 -5.50
C GLY A 20 2.25 -8.43 -5.31
N VAL A 21 1.84 -9.68 -5.05
CA VAL A 21 0.44 -10.06 -4.89
C VAL A 21 0.18 -10.52 -3.46
N VAL A 22 -0.76 -9.85 -2.80
CA VAL A 22 -1.27 -10.22 -1.48
C VAL A 22 -2.38 -11.25 -1.66
N ARG A 23 -2.17 -12.46 -1.14
CA ARG A 23 -3.15 -13.54 -1.13
C ARG A 23 -3.89 -13.52 0.19
N LEU A 24 -5.21 -13.49 0.13
CA LEU A 24 -6.07 -13.56 1.31
C LEU A 24 -6.41 -15.02 1.65
N LYS A 25 -6.78 -15.28 2.90
CA LYS A 25 -7.15 -16.63 3.38
C LYS A 25 -8.38 -17.20 2.67
N ASP A 26 -9.27 -16.35 2.18
CA ASP A 26 -10.43 -16.72 1.39
C ASP A 26 -10.09 -17.02 -0.09
N GLY A 27 -8.85 -16.80 -0.51
CA GLY A 27 -8.39 -16.97 -1.89
C GLY A 27 -8.52 -15.72 -2.77
N GLY A 28 -8.94 -14.58 -2.22
CA GLY A 28 -8.88 -13.30 -2.90
C GLY A 28 -7.44 -12.86 -3.15
N LEU A 29 -7.21 -12.17 -4.26
CA LEU A 29 -5.93 -11.59 -4.64
C LEU A 29 -6.02 -10.07 -4.59
N ARG A 30 -4.98 -9.41 -4.09
CA ARG A 30 -4.88 -7.95 -4.05
C ARG A 30 -3.53 -7.49 -4.56
N LYS A 31 -3.54 -6.45 -5.39
CA LYS A 31 -2.36 -5.63 -5.67
C LYS A 31 -2.55 -4.27 -5.03
N VAL A 32 -1.52 -3.77 -4.37
CA VAL A 32 -1.50 -2.44 -3.74
C VAL A 32 -0.60 -1.55 -4.57
N LEU A 33 -1.14 -0.43 -5.02
CA LEU A 33 -0.42 0.60 -5.75
C LEU A 33 -0.14 1.75 -4.80
N ILE A 34 1.08 2.26 -4.77
CA ILE A 34 1.37 3.59 -4.22
C ILE A 34 1.06 4.64 -5.28
N VAL A 35 0.40 5.72 -4.88
CA VAL A 35 -0.09 6.76 -5.80
C VAL A 35 0.46 8.12 -5.36
N SER A 36 0.93 8.92 -6.32
CA SER A 36 1.34 10.29 -6.04
C SER A 36 0.14 11.18 -5.72
N GLY A 37 0.30 12.15 -4.83
CA GLY A 37 -0.70 13.20 -4.61
C GLY A 37 -0.57 14.36 -5.60
N VAL A 38 -1.63 15.18 -5.69
CA VAL A 38 -1.63 16.46 -6.42
C VAL A 38 -2.16 17.56 -5.50
N ASN A 39 -1.55 18.75 -5.57
CA ASN A 39 -2.03 19.93 -4.85
C ASN A 39 -3.21 20.56 -5.58
N PHE A 40 -4.39 19.93 -5.48
CA PHE A 40 -5.60 20.32 -6.21
C PHE A 40 -6.01 21.77 -5.95
N ASP A 41 -5.92 22.24 -4.71
CA ASP A 41 -6.32 23.61 -4.33
C ASP A 41 -5.43 24.70 -4.94
N LEU A 42 -4.22 24.36 -5.39
CA LEU A 42 -3.30 25.31 -6.03
C LEU A 42 -3.46 25.38 -7.55
N LYS A 43 -4.38 24.59 -8.11
CA LYS A 43 -4.67 24.54 -9.55
C LYS A 43 -5.67 25.61 -9.96
N SER A 44 -5.62 26.03 -11.22
CA SER A 44 -6.65 26.92 -11.77
C SER A 44 -8.02 26.21 -11.82
N GLU A 45 -9.12 26.95 -11.88
CA GLU A 45 -10.45 26.36 -12.02
C GLU A 45 -10.56 25.46 -13.28
N GLU A 46 -9.92 25.88 -14.37
CA GLU A 46 -9.86 25.07 -15.60
C GLU A 46 -9.13 23.74 -15.38
N GLU A 47 -7.95 23.77 -14.74
CA GLU A 47 -7.20 22.56 -14.41
C GLU A 47 -7.97 21.66 -13.42
N GLN A 48 -8.62 22.24 -12.42
CA GLN A 48 -9.46 21.51 -11.46
C GLN A 48 -10.61 20.79 -12.17
N ASN A 49 -11.32 21.48 -13.08
CA ASN A 49 -12.40 20.89 -13.87
C ASN A 49 -11.91 19.75 -14.78
N LEU A 50 -10.72 19.88 -15.37
CA LEU A 50 -10.10 18.82 -16.15
C LEU A 50 -9.78 17.61 -15.29
N ILE A 51 -9.15 17.80 -14.12
CA ILE A 51 -8.83 16.73 -13.18
C ILE A 51 -10.11 16.00 -12.73
N LEU A 52 -11.17 16.75 -12.38
CA LEU A 52 -12.45 16.18 -11.97
C LEU A 52 -13.11 15.37 -13.09
N SER A 53 -13.09 15.89 -14.32
CA SER A 53 -13.65 15.21 -15.49
C SER A 53 -12.88 13.93 -15.81
N SER A 54 -11.54 13.98 -15.76
CA SER A 54 -10.68 12.79 -15.92
C SER A 54 -10.93 11.76 -14.82
N PHE A 55 -11.08 12.20 -13.56
CA PHE A 55 -11.38 11.31 -12.44
C PHE A 55 -12.75 10.64 -12.57
N GLN A 56 -13.76 11.40 -12.99
CA GLN A 56 -15.08 10.85 -13.29
C GLN A 56 -15.02 9.81 -14.43
N ASN A 57 -14.33 10.12 -15.52
CA ASN A 57 -14.14 9.19 -16.64
C ASN A 57 -13.44 7.92 -16.18
N PHE A 58 -12.37 8.04 -15.41
CA PHE A 58 -11.68 6.90 -14.82
C PHE A 58 -12.63 6.00 -14.02
N LEU A 59 -13.40 6.57 -13.08
CA LEU A 59 -14.36 5.79 -12.28
C LEU A 59 -15.42 5.10 -13.13
N ASN A 60 -15.92 5.77 -14.18
CA ASN A 60 -16.92 5.22 -15.10
C ASN A 60 -16.39 4.03 -15.93
N THR A 61 -15.08 3.93 -16.13
CA THR A 61 -14.49 2.82 -16.90
C THR A 61 -14.30 1.53 -16.09
N LEU A 62 -14.32 1.61 -14.76
CA LEU A 62 -14.06 0.46 -13.90
C LEU A 62 -15.29 -0.46 -13.80
N ASP A 63 -15.09 -1.75 -14.09
CA ASP A 63 -16.08 -2.81 -13.89
C ASP A 63 -15.88 -3.58 -12.57
N PHE A 64 -15.00 -3.07 -11.70
CA PHE A 64 -14.72 -3.59 -10.35
C PHE A 64 -14.50 -2.44 -9.36
N SER A 65 -14.67 -2.73 -8.08
CA SER A 65 -14.40 -1.76 -7.01
C SER A 65 -12.89 -1.58 -6.82
N VAL A 66 -12.42 -0.33 -6.74
CA VAL A 66 -11.07 0.00 -6.29
C VAL A 66 -11.18 0.61 -4.90
N GLN A 67 -10.32 0.19 -3.97
CA GLN A 67 -10.27 0.78 -2.65
C GLN A 67 -9.14 1.81 -2.60
N PHE A 68 -9.48 3.05 -2.26
CA PHE A 68 -8.47 4.06 -1.93
C PHE A 68 -8.21 4.05 -0.44
N PHE A 69 -6.93 4.02 -0.07
CA PHE A 69 -6.49 4.05 1.32
C PHE A 69 -5.46 5.17 1.49
N ILE A 70 -5.71 6.03 2.48
CA ILE A 70 -4.86 7.18 2.76
C ILE A 70 -4.26 6.97 4.13
N HIS A 71 -2.95 6.91 4.19
CA HIS A 71 -2.22 6.76 5.42
C HIS A 71 -1.65 8.10 5.86
N SER A 72 -2.11 8.61 7.01
CA SER A 72 -1.65 9.90 7.55
C SER A 72 -0.79 9.66 8.78
N ARG A 73 0.43 10.20 8.80
CA ARG A 73 1.35 10.07 9.94
C ARG A 73 2.02 11.40 10.25
N LYS A 74 2.30 11.64 11.54
CA LYS A 74 3.16 12.75 11.95
C LYS A 74 4.56 12.53 11.37
N ILE A 75 5.17 13.58 10.85
CA ILE A 75 6.54 13.49 10.34
C ILE A 75 7.49 13.12 11.47
N ASN A 76 8.37 12.15 11.23
CA ASN A 76 9.41 11.80 12.17
C ASN A 76 10.66 12.64 11.90
N ILE A 77 10.93 13.62 12.76
CA ILE A 77 12.12 14.47 12.66
C ILE A 77 13.36 13.90 13.36
N SER A 78 13.26 12.75 14.04
CA SER A 78 14.35 12.22 14.86
C SER A 78 15.64 12.03 14.08
N GLY A 79 15.56 11.50 12.85
CA GLY A 79 16.73 11.34 11.99
C GLY A 79 17.34 12.67 11.54
N TYR A 80 16.52 13.70 11.34
CA TYR A 80 17.02 15.03 11.01
C TYR A 80 17.71 15.70 12.22
N LEU A 81 17.13 15.56 13.42
CA LEU A 81 17.75 16.03 14.65
C LEU A 81 19.06 15.30 14.96
N GLU A 82 19.14 14.00 14.67
CA GLU A 82 20.38 13.23 14.78
C GLU A 82 21.43 13.71 13.77
N PHE A 83 21.04 13.98 12.52
CA PHE A 83 21.91 14.59 11.53
C PHE A 83 22.48 15.94 12.00
N LEU A 84 21.63 16.82 12.56
CA LEU A 84 22.08 18.11 13.13
C LEU A 84 23.05 17.89 14.30
N LYS A 85 22.79 16.91 15.15
CA LYS A 85 23.67 16.55 16.27
C LYS A 85 25.05 16.08 15.79
N THR A 86 25.09 15.25 14.75
CA THR A 86 26.36 14.81 14.13
C THR A 86 27.10 16.00 13.52
N ARG A 87 26.42 16.86 12.76
CA ARG A 87 27.00 18.10 12.19
C ARG A 87 27.57 19.03 13.26
N LYS A 88 26.90 19.19 14.40
CA LYS A 88 27.41 19.96 15.54
C LYS A 88 28.74 19.40 16.08
N GLY A 89 28.89 18.07 16.09
CA GLY A 89 30.11 17.39 16.55
C GLY A 89 31.29 17.53 15.58
N GLU A 90 31.02 17.70 14.29
CA GLU A 90 32.03 17.92 13.24
C GLU A 90 32.43 19.39 13.09
N GLU A 91 31.59 20.33 13.52
CA GLU A 91 31.86 21.76 13.44
C GLU A 91 32.99 22.18 14.39
N GLU A 92 33.88 23.05 13.94
CA GLU A 92 34.99 23.55 14.78
C GLU A 92 34.65 24.90 15.41
N ASN A 93 33.82 25.71 14.74
CA ASN A 93 33.45 27.04 15.21
C ASN A 93 32.38 26.97 16.31
N GLU A 94 32.74 27.39 17.52
CA GLU A 94 31.85 27.41 18.68
C GLU A 94 30.55 28.21 18.47
N LEU A 95 30.59 29.33 17.73
CA LEU A 95 29.38 30.11 17.44
C LEU A 95 28.42 29.33 16.54
N LEU A 96 28.95 28.59 15.56
CA LEU A 96 28.15 27.76 14.67
C LEU A 96 27.57 26.54 15.41
N LYS A 97 28.30 25.97 16.37
CA LYS A 97 27.77 24.89 17.24
C LYS A 97 26.55 25.35 18.04
N ILE A 98 26.61 26.56 18.60
CA ILE A 98 25.48 27.15 19.34
C ILE A 98 24.30 27.36 18.40
N GLN A 99 24.52 27.91 17.20
CA GLN A 99 23.44 28.09 16.21
C GLN A 99 22.79 26.78 15.77
N ILE A 100 23.57 25.71 15.58
CA ILE A 100 23.02 24.38 15.24
C ILE A 100 22.13 23.85 16.36
N GLU A 101 22.53 24.04 17.61
CA GLU A 101 21.74 23.63 18.78
C GLU A 101 20.44 24.43 18.93
N GLU A 102 20.52 25.76 18.83
CA GLU A 102 19.34 26.63 18.86
C GLU A 102 18.37 26.30 17.72
N TYR A 103 18.90 26.05 16.52
CA TYR A 103 18.10 25.64 15.38
C TYR A 103 17.43 24.27 15.59
N ALA A 104 18.15 23.29 16.16
CA ALA A 104 17.59 21.98 16.47
C ALA A 104 16.45 22.06 17.50
N GLU A 105 16.60 22.89 18.54
CA GLU A 105 15.56 23.14 19.55
C GLU A 105 14.37 23.92 18.98
N PHE A 106 14.62 24.89 18.10
CA PHE A 106 13.56 25.55 17.35
C PHE A 106 12.74 24.55 16.52
N ILE A 107 13.38 23.69 15.74
CA ILE A 107 12.70 22.69 14.91
C ILE A 107 11.92 21.69 15.78
N ARG A 108 12.50 21.24 16.91
CA ARG A 108 11.81 20.37 17.87
C ARG A 108 10.52 21.03 18.36
N SER A 109 10.62 22.25 18.90
CA SER A 109 9.49 22.98 19.46
C SER A 109 8.43 23.28 18.40
N PHE A 110 8.86 23.71 17.21
CA PHE A 110 7.97 24.03 16.09
C PHE A 110 7.12 22.82 15.68
N VAL A 111 7.71 21.62 15.59
CA VAL A 111 7.00 20.39 15.18
C VAL A 111 6.13 19.83 16.31
N GLU A 112 6.49 20.05 17.58
CA GLU A 112 5.66 19.71 18.73
C GLU A 112 4.38 20.56 18.78
N GLU A 113 4.51 21.87 18.52
CA GLU A 113 3.38 22.81 18.48
C GLU A 113 2.54 22.68 17.20
N ASN A 114 3.19 22.44 16.06
CA ASN A 114 2.57 22.35 14.75
C ASN A 114 2.75 20.93 14.21
N PRO A 115 1.82 20.00 14.48
CA PRO A 115 1.96 18.62 14.03
C PRO A 115 1.91 18.55 12.50
N ILE A 116 3.08 18.42 11.88
CA ILE A 116 3.23 18.24 10.44
C ILE A 116 2.86 16.81 10.09
N ILE A 117 1.87 16.64 9.21
CA ILE A 117 1.37 15.33 8.78
C ILE A 117 1.86 15.04 7.36
N SER A 118 2.51 13.90 7.18
CA SER A 118 2.74 13.30 5.87
C SER A 118 1.58 12.38 5.51
N LYS A 119 1.17 12.40 4.24
CA LYS A 119 0.12 11.53 3.70
C LYS A 119 0.71 10.66 2.59
N THR A 120 0.48 9.36 2.69
CA THR A 120 0.78 8.40 1.63
C THR A 120 -0.54 7.86 1.08
N PHE A 121 -0.67 7.82 -0.24
CA PHE A 121 -1.89 7.41 -0.92
C PHE A 121 -1.69 6.03 -1.55
N PHE A 122 -2.68 5.17 -1.38
CA PHE A 122 -2.68 3.83 -1.93
C PHE A 122 -3.98 3.56 -2.69
N ALA A 123 -3.87 2.80 -3.78
CA ALA A 123 -5.00 2.22 -4.48
C ALA A 123 -4.89 0.69 -4.44
N ILE A 124 -5.90 0.01 -3.91
CA ILE A 124 -5.94 -1.44 -3.78
C ILE A 124 -6.88 -2.00 -4.85
N VAL A 125 -6.33 -2.89 -5.68
CA VAL A 125 -7.03 -3.52 -6.79
C VAL A 125 -7.43 -4.95 -6.41
N PRO A 126 -8.74 -5.27 -6.36
CA PRO A 126 -9.23 -6.62 -6.09
C PRO A 126 -9.19 -7.55 -7.29
N TYR A 127 -8.92 -8.82 -7.03
CA TYR A 127 -9.41 -9.91 -7.85
C TYR A 127 -9.85 -11.09 -6.98
N ASP A 128 -11.16 -11.29 -6.92
CA ASP A 128 -11.76 -12.42 -6.20
C ASP A 128 -12.21 -13.45 -7.25
N ALA A 129 -11.55 -14.61 -7.26
CA ALA A 129 -11.89 -15.65 -8.21
C ALA A 129 -13.32 -16.13 -7.98
N VAL A 130 -14.12 -16.21 -9.06
CA VAL A 130 -15.48 -16.73 -9.01
C VAL A 130 -15.43 -18.19 -8.58
N LYS A 131 -15.74 -18.44 -7.30
CA LYS A 131 -15.96 -19.80 -6.80
C LYS A 131 -17.30 -20.25 -7.34
N ILE A 132 -17.32 -20.85 -8.54
CA ILE A 132 -18.52 -21.53 -9.04
C ILE A 132 -18.88 -22.58 -7.99
N PRO A 133 -20.00 -22.45 -7.27
CA PRO A 133 -20.39 -23.44 -6.29
C PRO A 133 -20.62 -24.74 -7.05
N THR A 134 -19.85 -25.77 -6.71
CA THR A 134 -20.01 -27.13 -7.23
C THR A 134 -21.24 -27.79 -6.60
N GLN A 135 -22.38 -27.09 -6.59
CA GLN A 135 -23.67 -27.58 -6.11
C GLN A 135 -24.43 -28.42 -7.15
N ALA A 136 -23.88 -28.61 -8.35
CA ALA A 136 -24.37 -29.60 -9.30
C ALA A 136 -23.65 -30.96 -9.19
N LYS A 137 -23.21 -31.36 -7.99
CA LYS A 137 -22.85 -32.78 -7.71
C LYS A 137 -24.11 -33.60 -7.45
N GLY A 138 -25.05 -33.55 -8.39
CA GLY A 138 -26.11 -34.53 -8.52
C GLY A 138 -25.57 -35.78 -9.21
N ILE A 139 -25.42 -36.86 -8.47
CA ILE A 139 -25.55 -38.27 -8.91
C ILE A 139 -24.45 -38.87 -9.85
N MET A 140 -23.55 -38.10 -10.49
CA MET A 140 -22.53 -38.69 -11.40
C MET A 140 -21.09 -38.81 -10.85
N GLY A 141 -20.85 -38.53 -9.57
CA GLY A 141 -19.50 -38.27 -9.02
C GLY A 141 -18.72 -39.43 -8.40
N LEU A 142 -19.20 -40.68 -8.44
CA LEU A 142 -18.59 -41.80 -7.68
C LEU A 142 -17.41 -42.52 -8.37
N PHE A 143 -17.01 -42.15 -9.61
CA PHE A 143 -15.96 -42.89 -10.33
C PHE A 143 -14.98 -42.03 -11.15
N LYS A 144 -14.40 -40.97 -10.56
CA LYS A 144 -13.17 -40.38 -11.11
C LYS A 144 -12.36 -39.67 -10.02
N LYS A 145 -11.59 -40.44 -9.26
CA LYS A 145 -10.49 -39.89 -8.45
C LYS A 145 -9.34 -39.62 -9.41
N SER A 146 -9.22 -38.36 -9.85
CA SER A 146 -8.09 -37.92 -10.65
C SER A 146 -6.78 -38.14 -9.86
N PRO A 147 -5.65 -38.42 -10.53
CA PRO A 147 -4.37 -38.52 -9.82
C PRO A 147 -3.99 -37.15 -9.22
N PRO A 148 -3.45 -37.11 -7.98
CA PRO A 148 -3.22 -35.87 -7.23
C PRO A 148 -2.35 -34.84 -7.98
N LYS A 149 -1.38 -35.28 -8.79
CA LYS A 149 -0.55 -34.41 -9.64
C LYS A 149 -1.34 -33.57 -10.65
N LYS A 150 -2.43 -34.11 -11.23
CA LYS A 150 -3.25 -33.37 -12.21
C LYS A 150 -4.12 -32.31 -11.55
N GLU A 151 -4.41 -32.45 -10.26
CA GLU A 151 -5.19 -31.45 -9.51
C GLU A 151 -4.31 -30.27 -9.09
N GLU A 152 -3.05 -30.52 -8.70
CA GLU A 152 -2.07 -29.48 -8.38
C GLU A 152 -1.72 -28.64 -9.63
N GLU A 153 -1.38 -29.28 -10.75
CA GLU A 153 -1.07 -28.58 -12.02
C GLU A 153 -2.25 -27.70 -12.49
N ALA A 154 -3.48 -28.21 -12.39
CA ALA A 154 -4.67 -27.46 -12.75
C ALA A 154 -4.96 -26.29 -11.80
N ALA A 155 -4.59 -26.40 -10.52
CA ALA A 155 -4.73 -25.33 -9.55
C ALA A 155 -3.72 -24.20 -9.81
N GLU A 156 -2.47 -24.54 -10.09
CA GLU A 156 -1.42 -23.59 -10.45
C GLU A 156 -1.77 -22.83 -11.74
N GLU A 157 -2.28 -23.52 -12.76
CA GLU A 157 -2.69 -22.88 -14.01
C GLU A 157 -3.84 -21.88 -13.80
N ARG A 158 -4.81 -22.22 -12.94
CA ARG A 158 -5.91 -21.32 -12.57
C ARG A 158 -5.41 -20.11 -11.79
N GLU A 159 -4.49 -20.30 -10.86
CA GLU A 159 -3.89 -19.20 -10.11
C GLU A 159 -3.14 -18.26 -11.04
N ARG A 160 -2.35 -18.79 -11.98
CA ARG A 160 -1.67 -17.97 -12.99
C ARG A 160 -2.66 -17.12 -13.79
N LYS A 161 -3.74 -17.72 -14.27
CA LYS A 161 -4.81 -17.01 -14.99
C LYS A 161 -5.45 -15.92 -14.13
N ASN A 162 -5.70 -16.18 -12.85
CA ASN A 162 -6.26 -15.19 -11.93
C ASN A 162 -5.32 -14.00 -11.73
N ILE A 163 -4.02 -14.25 -11.61
CA ILE A 163 -2.99 -13.20 -11.50
C ILE A 163 -2.94 -12.39 -12.80
N GLU A 164 -2.96 -13.03 -13.97
CA GLU A 164 -3.01 -12.32 -15.26
C GLU A 164 -4.25 -11.40 -15.37
N GLN A 165 -5.40 -11.81 -14.84
CA GLN A 165 -6.60 -10.96 -14.79
C GLN A 165 -6.44 -9.80 -13.80
N LEU A 166 -5.82 -10.03 -12.64
CA LEU A 166 -5.51 -8.97 -11.68
C LEU A 166 -4.55 -7.94 -12.29
N ASP A 167 -3.54 -8.38 -13.04
CA ASP A 167 -2.59 -7.48 -13.69
C ASP A 167 -3.26 -6.58 -14.72
N ARG A 168 -4.20 -7.11 -15.52
CA ARG A 168 -5.02 -6.29 -16.43
C ARG A 168 -5.82 -5.22 -15.70
N ARG A 169 -6.40 -5.56 -14.54
CA ARG A 169 -7.11 -4.59 -13.70
C ARG A 169 -6.16 -3.52 -13.17
N VAL A 170 -4.95 -3.90 -12.78
CA VAL A 170 -3.92 -2.97 -12.33
C VAL A 170 -3.48 -2.03 -13.45
N GLU A 171 -3.28 -2.54 -14.67
CA GLU A 171 -2.97 -1.71 -15.84
C GLU A 171 -4.08 -0.70 -16.11
N GLN A 172 -5.35 -1.14 -16.10
CA GLN A 172 -6.50 -0.25 -16.26
C GLN A 172 -6.53 0.85 -15.19
N VAL A 173 -6.27 0.50 -13.93
CA VAL A 173 -6.20 1.47 -12.83
C VAL A 173 -5.04 2.43 -12.98
N THR A 174 -3.86 1.92 -13.33
CA THR A 174 -2.63 2.72 -13.50
C THR A 174 -2.79 3.72 -14.62
N SER A 175 -3.23 3.29 -15.81
CA SER A 175 -3.46 4.17 -16.95
C SER A 175 -4.57 5.20 -16.67
N GLY A 176 -5.62 4.81 -15.94
CA GLY A 176 -6.67 5.75 -15.52
C GLY A 176 -6.16 6.84 -14.59
N LEU A 177 -5.33 6.47 -13.61
CA LEU A 177 -4.67 7.41 -12.69
C LEU A 177 -3.68 8.33 -13.42
N GLU A 178 -2.92 7.81 -14.38
CA GLU A 178 -1.99 8.59 -15.20
C GLU A 178 -2.69 9.67 -16.03
N GLN A 179 -3.87 9.39 -16.57
CA GLN A 179 -4.69 10.38 -17.30
C GLN A 179 -5.17 11.54 -16.41
N ILE A 180 -5.25 11.32 -15.10
CA ILE A 180 -5.57 12.35 -14.11
C ILE A 180 -4.31 13.16 -13.72
N GLY A 181 -3.13 12.71 -14.17
CA GLY A 181 -1.83 13.27 -13.78
C GLY A 181 -1.27 12.68 -12.48
N LEU A 182 -1.79 11.53 -12.04
CA LEU A 182 -1.31 10.80 -10.87
C LEU A 182 -0.48 9.61 -11.31
N ARG A 183 0.74 9.49 -10.77
CA ARG A 183 1.59 8.31 -10.99
C ARG A 183 1.22 7.23 -10.01
N ALA A 184 1.08 6.00 -10.51
CA ALA A 184 0.81 4.82 -9.69
C ALA A 184 1.86 3.74 -9.95
N THR A 185 2.36 3.10 -8.90
CA THR A 185 3.34 2.02 -9.00
C THR A 185 2.93 0.87 -8.08
N ALA A 186 2.96 -0.36 -8.59
CA ALA A 186 2.65 -1.53 -7.78
C ALA A 186 3.76 -1.80 -6.78
N LEU A 187 3.39 -2.07 -5.53
CA LEU A 187 4.34 -2.38 -4.47
C LEU A 187 4.92 -3.78 -4.64
N GLU A 188 6.22 -3.92 -4.38
CA GLU A 188 6.94 -5.19 -4.36
C GLU A 188 6.74 -5.96 -3.03
N ASP A 189 7.18 -7.21 -2.97
CA ASP A 189 7.01 -8.07 -1.78
C ASP A 189 7.61 -7.46 -0.50
N GLY A 190 8.79 -6.83 -0.62
CA GLY A 190 9.45 -6.17 0.51
C GLY A 190 8.64 -4.99 1.04
N GLU A 191 8.16 -4.13 0.14
CA GLU A 191 7.37 -2.94 0.45
C GLU A 191 6.01 -3.29 1.03
N LEU A 192 5.35 -4.32 0.48
CA LEU A 192 4.09 -4.83 1.02
C LEU A 192 4.27 -5.38 2.43
N THR A 193 5.35 -6.12 2.66
CA THR A 193 5.69 -6.66 3.99
C THR A 193 5.91 -5.53 5.00
N GLU A 194 6.68 -4.51 4.61
CA GLU A 194 6.91 -3.32 5.44
C GLU A 194 5.60 -2.54 5.70
N LEU A 195 4.77 -2.35 4.67
CA LEU A 195 3.47 -1.70 4.78
C LEU A 195 2.59 -2.41 5.81
N PHE A 196 2.38 -3.72 5.67
CA PHE A 196 1.56 -4.47 6.63
C PHE A 196 2.18 -4.50 8.02
N TYR A 197 3.50 -4.66 8.14
CA TYR A 197 4.18 -4.58 9.42
C TYR A 197 3.91 -3.24 10.11
N ASN A 198 4.02 -2.13 9.38
CA ASN A 198 3.77 -0.78 9.90
C ASN A 198 2.29 -0.52 10.22
N LEU A 199 1.35 -1.13 9.50
CA LEU A 199 -0.08 -1.06 9.77
C LEU A 199 -0.49 -1.85 11.01
N TYR A 200 0.08 -3.04 11.21
CA TYR A 200 -0.18 -3.87 12.40
C TYR A 200 0.59 -3.42 13.64
N ASN A 201 1.67 -2.64 13.46
CA ASN A 201 2.49 -2.12 14.56
C ASN A 201 2.58 -0.59 14.52
N PRO A 202 1.47 0.14 14.72
CA PRO A 202 1.44 1.60 14.59
C PRO A 202 2.31 2.34 15.61
N GLN A 203 2.69 1.68 16.72
CA GLN A 203 3.55 2.27 17.76
C GLN A 203 5.05 2.16 17.44
N LEU A 204 5.43 1.28 16.51
CA LEU A 204 6.82 1.20 16.07
C LEU A 204 7.07 2.33 15.08
N ILE A 205 7.93 3.25 15.50
CA ILE A 205 8.46 4.35 14.68
C ILE A 205 8.94 3.77 13.35
N GLU A 206 8.47 4.32 12.23
CA GLU A 206 8.90 3.91 10.89
C GLU A 206 10.42 3.86 10.82
N LYS A 207 10.97 2.67 10.52
CA LYS A 207 12.42 2.45 10.42
C LYS A 207 13.01 3.08 9.15
N LYS A 208 12.19 3.49 8.20
CA LYS A 208 12.47 4.32 7.02
C LYS A 208 11.13 4.70 6.40
N GLY A 209 11.03 5.87 5.78
CA GLY A 209 9.91 6.14 4.87
C GLY A 209 10.04 5.20 3.68
N LEU A 210 8.92 4.70 3.14
CA LEU A 210 8.88 4.04 1.83
C LEU A 210 9.40 5.05 0.80
N GLU A 211 10.68 4.96 0.44
CA GLU A 211 11.38 5.85 -0.51
C GLU A 211 11.01 5.46 -1.94
N ILE A 212 9.72 5.53 -2.28
CA ILE A 212 9.25 5.21 -3.62
C ILE A 212 8.17 6.22 -4.00
N ALA A 213 8.39 6.85 -5.15
CA ALA A 213 7.70 8.04 -5.67
C ALA A 213 8.21 9.42 -5.18
N LYS A 214 9.49 9.55 -4.78
CA LYS A 214 10.16 10.87 -4.82
C LYS A 214 10.82 11.08 -6.18
N GLN A 215 10.10 11.78 -7.03
CA GLN A 215 10.52 12.72 -8.09
C GLN A 215 9.40 12.79 -9.10
#